data_AF-A0A2X0MTR6-F1
#
_entry.id   AF-A0A2X0MTR6-F1
#
_cell.length_a   1.000
_cell.length_b   1.000
_cell.length_c   1.000
_cell.angle_alpha   90.00
_cell.angle_beta   90.00
_cell.angle_gamma   90.00
#
_symmetry.space_group_name_H-M   'P 1'
#
loop_
_entity.id
_entity.type
_entity.pdbx_description
1 polymer ?
#
loop_
_entity_poly.entity_id
_entity_poly.type
_entity_poly.pdbx_seq_one_letter_code
_entity_poly.pdbx_strand_id
1 'polypeptide(L)'
;MADVSSPDIAAAYEDVRNDKSETNWLLLDYEGDKSDKLNLTATGTGGLEELKTKFADERASFAYARITYSNDKESTRDKFIFITYIGSGVRVMRKAKISVHKSEVQKVLRAFSIEVPAENEDDLDEGPIVTRLRKAGGASYDRA
;
A
#
# COMPACT_ATOMS: atom_id res chain seq x y z
N MET A 1 -5.29 -13.17 -15.17
CA MET A 1 -6.01 -12.22 -14.31
C MET A 1 -5.66 -12.60 -12.89
N ALA A 2 -5.41 -11.64 -12.00
CA ALA A 2 -5.04 -11.97 -10.63
C ALA A 2 -6.25 -12.50 -9.86
N ASP A 3 -6.03 -13.52 -9.03
CA ASP A 3 -7.02 -13.97 -8.05
C ASP A 3 -6.77 -13.25 -6.72
N VAL A 4 -7.74 -12.43 -6.33
CA VAL A 4 -7.76 -11.61 -5.10
C VAL A 4 -8.99 -11.92 -4.24
N SER A 5 -9.58 -13.11 -4.41
CA SER A 5 -10.87 -13.47 -3.82
C SER A 5 -10.81 -13.96 -2.37
N SER A 6 -9.61 -14.06 -1.78
CA SER A 6 -9.46 -14.55 -0.40
C SER A 6 -10.22 -13.65 0.59
N PRO A 7 -11.06 -14.23 1.47
CA PRO A 7 -11.81 -13.46 2.47
C PRO A 7 -10.90 -12.72 3.46
N ASP A 8 -9.69 -13.23 3.70
CA ASP A 8 -8.72 -12.61 4.60
C ASP A 8 -8.26 -11.24 4.09
N ILE A 9 -8.21 -11.07 2.75
CA ILE A 9 -7.86 -9.78 2.13
C ILE A 9 -8.94 -8.75 2.42
N ALA A 10 -10.20 -9.13 2.28
CA ALA A 10 -11.33 -8.24 2.58
C ALA A 10 -11.38 -7.89 4.07
N ALA A 11 -11.15 -8.86 4.95
CA ALA A 11 -11.09 -8.65 6.40
C ALA A 11 -9.96 -7.68 6.79
N ALA A 12 -8.73 -7.91 6.31
CA ALA A 12 -7.59 -7.03 6.59
C ALA A 12 -7.78 -5.62 6.02
N TYR A 13 -8.40 -5.50 4.84
CA TYR A 13 -8.71 -4.21 4.24
C TYR A 13 -9.66 -3.37 5.11
N GLU A 14 -10.74 -3.98 5.60
CA GLU A 14 -11.68 -3.30 6.50
C GLU A 14 -11.04 -3.02 7.87
N ASP A 15 -10.15 -3.90 8.35
CA ASP A 15 -9.42 -3.69 9.61
C ASP A 15 -8.45 -2.49 9.54
N VAL A 16 -7.64 -2.36 8.49
CA VAL A 16 -6.77 -1.17 8.29
C VAL A 16 -7.59 0.13 8.22
N ARG A 17 -8.82 0.06 7.70
CA ARG A 17 -9.71 1.21 7.58
C ARG A 17 -10.46 1.56 8.86
N ASN A 18 -10.52 0.64 9.82
CA ASN A 18 -11.21 0.84 11.08
C ASN A 18 -10.37 1.77 11.97
N ASP A 19 -10.89 2.95 12.27
CA ASP A 19 -10.25 3.95 13.13
C ASP A 19 -10.06 3.47 14.58
N LYS A 20 -10.77 2.41 14.98
CA LYS A 20 -10.64 1.75 16.28
C LYS A 20 -9.62 0.61 16.27
N SER A 21 -9.11 0.21 15.11
CA SER A 21 -8.09 -0.82 14.99
C SER A 21 -6.70 -0.21 15.03
N GLU A 22 -5.76 -0.89 15.68
CA GLU A 22 -4.35 -0.54 15.66
C GLU A 22 -3.69 -0.94 14.33
N THR A 23 -4.26 -1.92 13.62
CA THR A 23 -3.77 -2.35 12.31
C THR A 23 -3.78 -1.16 11.35
N ASN A 24 -2.62 -0.84 10.80
CA ASN A 24 -2.45 0.31 9.93
C ASN A 24 -1.81 -0.04 8.58
N TRP A 25 -1.44 -1.30 8.34
CA TRP A 25 -1.08 -1.75 7.01
C TRP A 25 -1.40 -3.24 6.78
N LEU A 26 -1.52 -3.60 5.50
CA LEU A 26 -1.58 -4.97 5.01
C LEU A 26 -0.64 -5.17 3.83
N LEU A 27 -0.15 -6.39 3.65
CA LEU A 27 0.71 -6.82 2.55
C LEU A 27 0.10 -8.03 1.83
N LEU A 28 0.05 -7.94 0.50
CA LEU A 28 -0.36 -8.99 -0.40
C LEU A 28 0.82 -9.43 -1.25
N ASP A 29 1.15 -10.71 -1.18
CA ASP A 29 2.12 -11.35 -2.05
C ASP A 29 1.47 -12.42 -2.92
N TYR A 30 2.12 -12.70 -4.04
CA TYR A 30 1.73 -13.83 -4.86
C TYR A 30 2.06 -15.15 -4.16
N GLU A 31 1.14 -16.11 -4.24
CA GLU A 31 1.30 -17.46 -3.66
C GLU A 31 2.55 -18.18 -4.19
N GLY A 32 3.00 -17.83 -5.39
CA GLY A 32 4.29 -18.23 -5.92
C GLY A 32 4.53 -17.71 -7.34
N ASP A 33 5.74 -17.93 -7.85
CA ASP A 33 6.22 -17.43 -9.14
C ASP A 33 5.31 -17.66 -10.34
N LYS A 34 4.63 -18.80 -10.38
CA LYS A 34 3.75 -19.22 -11.48
C LYS A 34 2.26 -18.99 -11.17
N SER A 35 1.92 -18.59 -9.95
CA SER A 35 0.55 -18.33 -9.52
C SER A 35 0.21 -16.84 -9.71
N ASP A 36 -0.94 -16.56 -10.29
CA ASP A 36 -1.52 -15.21 -10.35
C ASP A 36 -2.40 -14.92 -9.12
N LYS A 37 -2.47 -15.85 -8.16
CA LYS A 37 -3.20 -15.68 -6.89
C LYS A 37 -2.40 -14.86 -5.88
N LEU A 38 -3.06 -13.90 -5.25
CA LEU A 38 -2.54 -13.09 -4.16
C LEU A 38 -3.13 -13.56 -2.82
N ASN A 39 -2.30 -13.59 -1.79
CA ASN A 39 -2.71 -13.92 -0.43
C ASN A 39 -2.30 -12.77 0.51
N LEU A 40 -3.04 -12.61 1.61
CA LEU A 40 -2.60 -11.79 2.73
C LEU A 40 -1.41 -12.48 3.40
N THR A 41 -0.24 -11.85 3.37
CA THR A 41 0.97 -12.43 3.95
C THR A 41 1.39 -11.76 5.24
N ALA A 42 1.05 -10.49 5.42
CA ALA A 42 1.29 -9.80 6.67
C ALA A 42 0.31 -8.63 6.89
N THR A 43 0.13 -8.29 8.15
CA THR A 43 -0.50 -7.07 8.64
C THR A 43 0.32 -6.55 9.83
N GLY A 44 0.14 -5.30 10.20
CA GLY A 44 0.84 -4.76 11.36
C GLY A 44 0.35 -3.38 11.77
N THR A 45 1.01 -2.87 12.81
CA THR A 45 0.66 -1.64 13.53
C THR A 45 1.83 -0.65 13.55
N GLY A 46 3.00 -1.03 13.04
CA GLY A 46 4.21 -0.21 13.01
C GLY A 46 4.33 0.73 11.80
N GLY A 47 3.26 0.90 11.02
CA GLY A 47 3.25 1.83 9.89
C GLY A 47 4.21 1.46 8.77
N LEU A 48 4.69 2.48 8.03
CA LEU A 48 5.57 2.28 6.88
C LEU A 48 6.94 1.69 7.28
N GLU A 49 7.47 2.07 8.43
CA GLU A 49 8.77 1.58 8.89
C GLU A 49 8.75 0.07 9.13
N GLU A 50 7.67 -0.47 9.70
CA GLU A 50 7.51 -1.92 9.81
C GLU A 50 7.23 -2.57 8.45
N LEU A 51 6.33 -1.99 7.65
CA LEU A 51 5.93 -2.54 6.36
C LEU A 51 7.12 -2.69 5.39
N LYS A 52 8.01 -1.70 5.32
CA LYS A 52 9.21 -1.72 4.46
C LYS A 52 10.02 -3.00 4.63
N THR A 53 10.22 -3.43 5.88
CA THR A 53 10.99 -4.64 6.23
C THR A 53 10.37 -5.96 5.75
N LYS A 54 9.12 -5.93 5.27
CA LYS A 54 8.40 -7.12 4.80
C LYS A 54 8.54 -7.35 3.30
N PHE A 55 9.00 -6.36 2.55
CA PHE A 55 9.22 -6.52 1.12
C PHE A 55 10.47 -7.37 0.84
N ALA A 56 10.51 -7.93 -0.36
CA ALA A 56 11.65 -8.71 -0.82
C ALA A 56 11.93 -8.38 -2.29
N ASP A 57 13.20 -8.19 -2.63
CA ASP A 57 13.63 -7.79 -3.98
C ASP A 57 13.23 -8.78 -5.08
N GLU A 58 13.03 -10.04 -4.71
CA GLU A 58 12.61 -11.09 -5.64
C GLU A 58 11.10 -11.11 -5.90
N ARG A 59 10.34 -10.25 -5.22
CA ARG A 59 8.88 -10.26 -5.22
C ARG A 59 8.28 -8.96 -5.72
N ALA A 60 7.17 -9.13 -6.41
CA ALA A 60 6.23 -8.04 -6.65
C ALA A 60 5.08 -8.21 -5.66
N SER A 61 4.71 -7.11 -5.01
CA SER A 61 3.75 -7.12 -3.92
C SER A 61 2.83 -5.92 -4.03
N PHE A 62 1.66 -6.03 -3.42
CA PHE A 62 0.74 -4.91 -3.25
C PHE A 62 0.52 -4.69 -1.77
N ALA A 63 0.53 -3.45 -1.33
CA ALA A 63 0.27 -3.11 0.06
C ALA A 63 -0.72 -1.95 0.15
N TYR A 64 -1.33 -1.83 1.32
CA TYR A 64 -2.25 -0.75 1.62
C TYR A 64 -2.00 -0.31 3.06
N ALA A 65 -1.84 0.99 3.25
CA ALA A 65 -1.44 1.56 4.53
C ALA A 65 -2.24 2.81 4.87
N ARG A 66 -2.56 2.97 6.16
CA ARG A 66 -3.07 4.20 6.77
C ARG A 66 -1.88 5.04 7.22
N ILE A 67 -1.80 6.27 6.71
CA ILE A 67 -0.82 7.28 7.07
C ILE A 67 -1.54 8.37 7.85
N THR A 68 -1.10 8.58 9.08
CA THR A 68 -1.63 9.60 9.97
C THR A 68 -0.63 10.74 10.05
N TYR A 69 -1.03 11.94 9.62
CA TYR A 69 -0.16 13.11 9.69
C TYR A 69 -0.92 14.35 10.18
N SER A 70 -0.22 15.22 10.89
CA SER A 70 -0.77 16.50 11.34
C SER A 70 -0.84 17.48 10.18
N ASN A 71 -1.99 18.13 10.02
CA ASN A 71 -2.21 19.20 9.05
C ASN A 71 -1.98 20.59 9.69
N ASP A 72 -2.25 20.71 10.99
CA ASP A 72 -1.95 21.86 11.84
C ASP A 72 -1.76 21.36 13.31
N LYS A 73 -1.68 22.27 14.28
CA LYS A 73 -1.46 21.91 15.69
C LYS A 73 -2.62 21.14 16.33
N GLU A 74 -3.81 21.17 15.74
CA GLU A 74 -5.04 20.65 16.34
C GLU A 74 -5.70 19.55 15.50
N SER A 75 -5.27 19.36 14.24
CA SER A 75 -5.86 18.42 13.30
C SER A 75 -4.85 17.39 12.79
N THR A 76 -5.05 16.13 13.17
CA THR A 76 -4.49 14.96 12.48
C THR A 76 -5.44 14.48 11.39
N ARG A 77 -4.88 13.92 10.33
CA ARG A 77 -5.66 13.34 9.23
C ARG A 77 -5.13 11.96 8.91
N ASP A 78 -6.05 11.02 8.82
CA ASP A 78 -5.79 9.70 8.27
C ASP A 78 -6.04 9.72 6.76
N LYS A 79 -5.05 9.25 6.03
CA LYS A 79 -5.15 9.00 4.60
C LYS A 79 -4.66 7.60 4.31
N PHE A 80 -5.21 7.02 3.26
CA PHE A 80 -4.82 5.69 2.83
C PHE A 80 -4.01 5.76 1.55
N ILE A 81 -2.98 4.94 1.45
CA ILE A 81 -2.16 4.81 0.25
C ILE A 81 -2.24 3.38 -0.27
N PHE A 82 -2.15 3.25 -1.59
CA PHE A 82 -2.01 1.98 -2.27
C PHE A 82 -0.59 1.87 -2.83
N ILE A 83 0.13 0.84 -2.43
CA ILE A 83 1.53 0.63 -2.79
C ILE A 83 1.62 -0.50 -3.81
N THR A 84 2.38 -0.28 -4.88
CA THR A 84 2.83 -1.34 -5.79
C THR A 84 4.33 -1.46 -5.66
N TYR A 85 4.81 -2.54 -5.05
CA TYR A 85 6.23 -2.84 -4.92
C TYR A 85 6.68 -3.76 -6.05
N ILE A 86 7.75 -3.40 -6.74
CA ILE A 86 8.36 -4.22 -7.78
C ILE A 86 9.85 -4.33 -7.48
N GLY A 87 10.24 -5.36 -6.73
CA GLY A 87 11.63 -5.60 -6.42
C GLY A 87 12.50 -5.80 -7.67
N SER A 88 13.79 -5.49 -7.51
CA SER A 88 14.76 -5.52 -8.61
C SER A 88 14.84 -6.89 -9.31
N GLY A 89 14.76 -7.98 -8.54
CA GLY A 89 14.86 -9.37 -8.99
C GLY A 89 13.55 -10.00 -9.50
N VAL A 90 12.44 -9.26 -9.50
CA VAL A 90 11.16 -9.75 -10.02
C VAL A 90 11.28 -10.24 -11.46
N ARG A 91 10.74 -11.43 -11.71
CA ARG A 91 10.74 -12.05 -13.04
C ARG A 91 10.02 -11.21 -14.09
N VAL A 92 10.60 -11.13 -15.29
CA VAL A 92 10.05 -10.33 -16.42
C VAL A 92 8.57 -10.63 -16.69
N MET A 93 8.18 -11.91 -16.68
CA MET A 93 6.79 -12.33 -16.90
C MET A 93 5.84 -11.81 -15.81
N ARG A 94 6.32 -11.69 -14.56
CA ARG A 94 5.55 -11.07 -13.49
C ARG A 94 5.40 -9.58 -13.76
N LYS A 95 6.50 -8.86 -14.03
CA LYS A 95 6.50 -7.41 -14.34
C LYS A 95 5.50 -7.07 -15.45
N ALA A 96 5.43 -7.88 -16.51
CA ALA A 96 4.51 -7.70 -17.63
C ALA A 96 3.01 -7.74 -17.24
N LYS A 97 2.65 -8.43 -16.15
CA LYS A 97 1.26 -8.57 -15.69
C LYS A 97 0.86 -7.58 -14.60
N ILE A 98 1.81 -6.91 -13.96
CA ILE A 98 1.56 -6.12 -12.73
C ILE A 98 0.49 -5.05 -12.96
N SER A 99 0.50 -4.34 -14.10
CA SER A 99 -0.50 -3.29 -14.36
C SER A 99 -1.94 -3.82 -14.40
N VAL A 100 -2.14 -5.00 -15.00
CA VAL A 100 -3.45 -5.67 -15.05
C VAL A 100 -3.83 -6.16 -13.65
N HIS A 101 -2.89 -6.79 -12.94
CA HIS A 101 -3.14 -7.31 -11.60
C HIS A 101 -3.43 -6.20 -10.60
N LYS A 102 -2.72 -5.07 -10.68
CA LYS A 102 -2.96 -3.86 -9.89
C LYS A 102 -4.41 -3.42 -10.00
N SER A 103 -4.93 -3.37 -11.22
CA SER A 103 -6.32 -2.98 -11.48
C SER A 103 -7.33 -3.92 -10.80
N GLU A 104 -7.02 -5.22 -10.70
CA GLU A 104 -7.86 -6.18 -9.96
C GLU A 104 -7.77 -5.98 -8.43
N VAL A 105 -6.56 -5.74 -7.91
CA VAL A 105 -6.37 -5.48 -6.47
C VAL A 105 -7.09 -4.20 -6.05
N GLN A 106 -7.04 -3.14 -6.87
CA GLN A 106 -7.71 -1.87 -6.58
C GLN A 106 -9.24 -1.99 -6.54
N LYS A 107 -9.84 -3.01 -7.17
CA LYS A 107 -11.28 -3.29 -7.01
C LYS A 107 -11.62 -3.74 -5.59
N VAL A 108 -10.68 -4.40 -4.91
CA VAL A 108 -10.82 -4.85 -3.52
C VAL A 108 -10.39 -3.74 -2.56
N LEU A 109 -9.19 -3.20 -2.76
CA LEU A 109 -8.57 -2.12 -1.96
C LEU A 109 -8.96 -0.74 -2.52
N ARG A 110 -10.26 -0.43 -2.48
CA ARG A 110 -10.89 0.65 -3.27
C ARG A 110 -10.66 2.09 -2.81
N ALA A 111 -10.29 2.31 -1.55
CA ALA A 111 -10.31 3.65 -0.94
C ALA A 111 -8.91 4.14 -0.58
N PHE A 112 -8.20 4.74 -1.52
CA PHE A 112 -6.88 5.33 -1.31
C PHE A 112 -6.84 6.75 -1.89
N SER A 113 -5.93 7.57 -1.37
CA SER A 113 -5.73 8.96 -1.79
C SER A 113 -4.67 9.11 -2.87
N ILE A 114 -3.63 8.26 -2.83
CA ILE A 114 -2.58 8.22 -3.85
C ILE A 114 -2.11 6.78 -4.08
N GLU A 115 -1.58 6.55 -5.28
CA GLU A 115 -0.77 5.37 -5.59
C GLU A 115 0.72 5.67 -5.36
N VAL A 116 1.43 4.72 -4.77
CA VAL A 116 2.86 4.80 -4.48
C VAL A 116 3.54 3.62 -5.19
N PRO A 117 4.09 3.82 -6.41
CA PRO A 117 5.01 2.85 -6.99
C PRO A 117 6.31 2.87 -6.18
N ALA A 118 6.87 1.69 -5.93
CA ALA A 118 8.14 1.51 -5.22
C ALA A 118 8.94 0.38 -5.87
N GLU A 119 10.25 0.56 -5.97
CA GLU A 119 11.21 -0.44 -6.46
C GLU A 119 12.19 -0.88 -5.37
N ASN A 120 12.26 -0.12 -4.27
CA ASN A 120 13.06 -0.36 -3.08
C ASN A 120 12.38 0.26 -1.85
N GLU A 121 12.97 0.07 -0.67
CA GLU A 121 12.42 0.55 0.60
C GLU A 121 12.45 2.08 0.75
N ASP A 122 13.42 2.77 0.14
CA ASP A 122 13.59 4.22 0.23
C ASP A 122 12.43 4.97 -0.48
N ASP A 123 11.85 4.35 -1.52
CA ASP A 123 10.65 4.88 -2.19
C ASP A 123 9.43 4.98 -1.26
N LEU A 124 9.48 4.31 -0.11
CA LEU A 124 8.43 4.27 0.89
C LEU A 124 8.69 5.22 2.07
N ASP A 125 9.63 6.14 1.95
CA ASP A 125 9.85 7.18 2.95
C ASP A 125 8.60 8.05 3.18
N GLU A 126 8.25 8.21 4.46
CA GLU A 126 6.98 8.82 4.85
C GLU A 126 6.92 10.30 4.48
N GLY A 127 8.02 11.05 4.62
CA GLY A 127 8.07 12.50 4.34
C GLY A 127 7.60 12.87 2.92
N PRO A 128 8.22 12.31 1.86
CA PRO A 128 7.77 12.50 0.48
C PRO A 128 6.32 12.06 0.25
N ILE A 129 5.90 10.94 0.85
CA ILE A 129 4.52 10.43 0.74
C ILE A 129 3.52 11.41 1.37
N VAL A 130 3.77 11.89 2.59
CA VAL A 130 2.95 12.89 3.28
C VAL A 130 2.87 14.19 2.47
N THR A 131 3.97 14.60 1.85
CA THR A 131 3.98 15.77 0.95
C THR A 131 3.02 15.59 -0.23
N ARG A 132 3.01 14.39 -0.85
CA ARG A 132 2.07 14.06 -1.93
C ARG A 132 0.62 13.97 -1.42
N LEU A 133 0.39 13.42 -0.24
CA LEU A 133 -0.92 13.33 0.40
C LEU A 133 -1.53 14.71 0.70
N ARG A 134 -0.73 15.66 1.18
CA ARG A 134 -1.16 17.06 1.40
C ARG A 134 -1.61 17.72 0.10
N LYS A 135 -0.83 17.54 -0.97
CA LYS A 135 -1.17 18.05 -2.32
C LYS A 135 -2.46 17.43 -2.85
N ALA A 136 -2.61 16.11 -2.77
CA ALA A 136 -3.82 15.41 -3.21
C ALA A 136 -5.07 15.79 -2.40
N GLY A 137 -4.89 16.14 -1.11
CA GLY A 137 -5.96 16.57 -0.23
C GLY A 137 -6.38 18.03 -0.36
N GLY A 138 -5.79 18.81 -1.29
CA GLY A 138 -6.09 20.24 -1.49
C GLY A 138 -5.65 21.14 -0.33
N ALA A 139 -4.83 20.63 0.61
CA ALA A 139 -4.31 21.38 1.74
C ALA A 139 -3.02 22.10 1.35
N SER A 140 -3.12 23.07 0.46
CA SER A 140 -2.05 24.05 0.19
C SER A 140 -2.52 25.41 0.67
N TYR A 141 -2.32 25.69 1.95
CA TYR A 141 -2.29 27.08 2.43
C TYR A 141 -0.84 27.57 2.35
N ASP A 142 -0.32 27.72 1.14
CA ASP A 142 0.78 28.65 0.91
C ASP A 142 0.15 30.05 0.89
N ARG A 143 0.12 30.72 2.04
CA ARG A 143 -0.01 32.18 2.03
C ARG A 143 1.36 32.71 1.64
N ALA A 144 1.41 33.32 0.45
CA ALA A 144 2.47 34.23 0.03
C ALA A 144 2.70 35.34 1.08
#